data_AF-A0A820PNU2-F1
#
_entry.id   AF-A0A820PNU2-F1
#
_cell.length_a   1.000
_cell.length_b   1.000
_cell.length_c   1.000
_cell.angle_alpha   90.00
_cell.angle_beta   90.00
_cell.angle_gamma   90.00
#
_symmetry.space_group_name_H-M   'P 1'
#
loop_
_entity.id
_entity.type
_entity.pdbx_description
1 polymer ?
#
loop_
_entity_poly.entity_id
_entity_poly.type
_entity_poly.pdbx_seq_one_letter_code
_entity_poly.pdbx_strand_id
1 'polypeptide(L)'
;MIEPSRRCWGIWNYVALWLSDSINIGTWMDISAIIGGDSGMSWWEAWLCIWIGYTIIAVFICISGKTGAIYNISFPVIGRASFGIFGSFWPVLNRGVMACVWYGVQAWIDGQCVVICIRAIIPLYYYIRNTHPISFGTNTRDFIGFMIFWSLSNIGPWFPIQKMRHLFTVKAIIVPIAGILFFIWVVVAAKDNTPPSGTRVGVFCISLSFCLAQLGVNIAANSISAGCDLTAICPKDLNIRRSAYTGWAVIGLCICPWKSLSNSPSFLSYLSPYSTFVSSIAGVMFSDYYFVRRQYFDTNELYSASSKGLYYYTYGIHWRAYVACIAGILINVFGFAGAVGAHVTSFVTKIYQLNFFSGDYY
;
A
#
# COMPACT_ATOMS: atom_id res chain seq x y z
N MET A 1 10.75 -20.80 -4.14
CA MET A 1 9.44 -21.41 -4.46
C MET A 1 8.79 -21.93 -3.20
N ILE A 2 7.47 -21.96 -3.12
CA ILE A 2 6.73 -22.50 -1.97
C ILE A 2 6.41 -23.98 -2.20
N GLU A 3 6.87 -24.84 -1.29
CA GLU A 3 6.59 -26.29 -1.27
C GLU A 3 5.07 -26.56 -1.27
N PRO A 4 4.58 -27.60 -1.98
CA PRO A 4 3.15 -27.94 -2.02
C PRO A 4 2.50 -28.10 -0.64
N SER A 5 3.20 -28.71 0.32
CA SER A 5 2.73 -28.92 1.70
C SER A 5 2.54 -27.62 2.50
N ARG A 6 3.18 -26.53 2.06
CA ARG A 6 3.12 -25.22 2.71
C ARG A 6 2.03 -24.30 2.13
N ARG A 7 1.29 -24.76 1.12
CA ARG A 7 0.21 -24.04 0.43
C ARG A 7 -1.11 -24.16 1.20
N CYS A 8 -1.23 -23.38 2.27
CA CYS A 8 -2.40 -23.45 3.16
C CYS A 8 -3.54 -22.46 2.78
N TRP A 9 -3.42 -21.76 1.66
CA TRP A 9 -4.34 -20.70 1.22
C TRP A 9 -5.34 -21.25 0.18
N GLY A 10 -6.61 -21.37 0.57
CA GLY A 10 -7.71 -21.71 -0.32
C GLY A 10 -8.43 -20.48 -0.87
N ILE A 11 -9.40 -20.69 -1.76
CA ILE A 11 -10.14 -19.61 -2.45
C ILE A 11 -10.79 -18.61 -1.47
N TRP A 12 -11.39 -19.11 -0.38
CA TRP A 12 -12.01 -18.28 0.65
C TRP A 12 -11.02 -17.43 1.44
N ASN A 13 -9.77 -17.86 1.58
CA ASN A 13 -8.73 -17.06 2.22
C ASN A 13 -8.33 -15.88 1.32
N TYR A 14 -8.33 -16.06 -0.01
CA TYR A 14 -8.09 -14.98 -0.95
C TYR A 14 -9.25 -13.98 -1.00
N VAL A 15 -10.50 -14.47 -1.01
CA VAL A 15 -11.68 -13.59 -0.92
C VAL A 15 -11.63 -12.79 0.39
N ALA A 16 -11.35 -13.46 1.52
CA ALA A 16 -11.21 -12.79 2.80
C ALA A 16 -10.07 -11.77 2.82
N LEU A 17 -8.92 -12.07 2.19
CA LEU A 17 -7.80 -11.13 2.06
C LEU A 17 -8.22 -9.85 1.33
N TRP A 18 -8.84 -9.98 0.15
CA TRP A 18 -9.26 -8.85 -0.66
C TRP A 18 -10.40 -8.06 0.00
N LEU A 19 -11.38 -8.73 0.59
CA LEU A 19 -12.44 -8.06 1.35
C LEU A 19 -11.86 -7.28 2.53
N SER A 20 -10.90 -7.88 3.24
CA SER A 20 -10.14 -7.20 4.29
C SER A 20 -9.41 -5.97 3.74
N ASP A 21 -8.74 -6.10 2.61
CA ASP A 21 -7.93 -5.03 2.04
C ASP A 21 -8.81 -3.86 1.59
N SER A 22 -9.96 -4.13 0.95
CA SER A 22 -10.87 -3.08 0.49
C SER A 22 -11.51 -2.28 1.62
N ILE A 23 -11.80 -2.91 2.77
CA ILE A 23 -12.43 -2.24 3.92
C ILE A 23 -11.34 -1.77 4.88
N ASN A 24 -10.74 -0.64 4.52
CA ASN A 24 -9.66 0.01 5.25
C ASN A 24 -9.92 1.53 5.35
N ILE A 25 -9.19 2.22 6.22
CA ILE A 25 -9.41 3.65 6.51
C ILE A 25 -9.00 4.53 5.33
N GLY A 26 -7.93 4.18 4.61
CA GLY A 26 -7.48 4.89 3.42
C GLY A 26 -8.58 5.00 2.37
N THR A 27 -9.23 3.88 2.03
CA THR A 27 -10.37 3.87 1.09
C THR A 27 -11.50 4.81 1.54
N TRP A 28 -11.75 4.89 2.84
CA TRP A 28 -12.79 5.77 3.39
C TRP A 28 -12.40 7.25 3.31
N MET A 29 -11.12 7.56 3.53
CA MET A 29 -10.58 8.91 3.38
C MET A 29 -10.64 9.37 1.92
N ASP A 30 -10.27 8.50 0.97
CA ASP A 30 -10.31 8.81 -0.46
C ASP A 30 -11.74 9.15 -0.93
N ILE A 31 -12.73 8.35 -0.52
CA ILE A 31 -14.14 8.60 -0.84
C ILE A 31 -14.64 9.88 -0.16
N SER A 32 -14.25 10.12 1.09
CA SER A 32 -14.60 11.35 1.80
C SER A 32 -14.03 12.59 1.12
N ALA A 33 -12.83 12.51 0.54
CA ALA A 33 -12.21 13.61 -0.19
C ALA A 33 -12.93 13.89 -1.52
N ILE A 34 -13.35 12.85 -2.26
CA ILE A 34 -14.04 13.01 -3.54
C ILE A 34 -15.42 13.68 -3.37
N ILE A 35 -16.18 13.24 -2.37
CA ILE A 35 -17.56 13.72 -2.12
C ILE A 35 -17.55 15.03 -1.34
N GLY A 36 -16.63 15.20 -0.38
CA GLY A 36 -16.57 16.35 0.52
C GLY A 36 -15.58 17.45 0.14
N GLY A 37 -14.73 17.24 -0.86
CA GLY A 37 -13.73 18.21 -1.34
C GLY A 37 -14.24 19.13 -2.44
N ASP A 38 -13.34 19.98 -2.94
CA ASP A 38 -13.61 21.01 -3.97
C ASP A 38 -14.10 20.44 -5.31
N SER A 39 -14.00 19.12 -5.52
CA SER A 39 -14.51 18.39 -6.68
C SER A 39 -16.04 18.39 -6.78
N GLY A 40 -16.77 18.57 -5.67
CA GLY A 40 -18.23 18.73 -5.66
C GLY A 40 -19.02 17.56 -6.25
N MET A 41 -18.42 16.37 -6.37
CA MET A 41 -19.08 15.19 -6.98
C MET A 41 -20.20 14.67 -6.08
N SER A 42 -21.33 14.37 -6.70
CA SER A 42 -22.46 13.74 -6.01
C SER A 42 -22.13 12.29 -5.62
N TRP A 43 -22.77 11.78 -4.56
CA TRP A 43 -22.53 10.42 -4.05
C TRP A 43 -22.74 9.33 -5.12
N TRP A 44 -23.68 9.52 -6.05
CA TRP A 44 -23.98 8.56 -7.12
C TRP A 44 -22.91 8.56 -8.22
N GLU A 45 -22.32 9.72 -8.52
CA GLU A 45 -21.21 9.86 -9.47
C GLU A 45 -19.97 9.16 -8.92
N ALA A 46 -19.64 9.45 -7.66
CA ALA A 46 -18.55 8.79 -6.95
C ALA A 46 -18.74 7.26 -6.96
N TRP A 47 -19.96 6.78 -6.72
CA TRP A 47 -20.25 5.34 -6.72
C TRP A 47 -20.01 4.68 -8.08
N LEU A 48 -20.45 5.29 -9.19
CA LEU A 48 -20.21 4.77 -10.54
C LEU A 48 -18.72 4.77 -10.90
N CYS A 49 -18.01 5.86 -10.57
CA CYS A 49 -16.56 5.95 -10.79
C CYS A 49 -15.79 4.85 -10.05
N ILE A 50 -16.18 4.55 -8.81
CA ILE A 50 -15.60 3.46 -8.01
C ILE A 50 -15.81 2.11 -8.71
N TRP A 51 -17.04 1.77 -9.12
CA TRP A 51 -17.31 0.50 -9.79
C TRP A 51 -16.47 0.32 -11.05
N ILE A 52 -16.41 1.36 -11.89
CA ILE A 52 -15.65 1.31 -13.15
C ILE A 52 -14.15 1.21 -12.85
N GLY A 53 -13.62 2.07 -11.98
CA GLY A 53 -12.20 2.10 -11.61
C GLY A 53 -11.72 0.79 -11.01
N TYR A 54 -12.41 0.28 -9.99
CA TYR A 54 -12.05 -0.99 -9.36
C TYR A 54 -12.22 -2.19 -10.30
N THR A 55 -13.20 -2.18 -11.22
CA THR A 55 -13.34 -3.26 -12.21
C THR A 55 -12.14 -3.31 -13.16
N ILE A 56 -11.69 -2.15 -13.66
CA ILE A 56 -10.51 -2.07 -14.52
C ILE A 56 -9.26 -2.55 -13.76
N ILE A 57 -9.07 -2.06 -12.53
CA ILE A 57 -7.94 -2.46 -11.68
C ILE A 57 -7.96 -3.96 -11.40
N ALA A 58 -9.13 -4.55 -11.10
CA ALA A 58 -9.27 -5.97 -10.84
C ALA A 58 -8.81 -6.84 -12.03
N VAL A 59 -9.10 -6.42 -13.27
CA VAL A 59 -8.61 -7.10 -14.47
C VAL A 59 -7.08 -7.10 -14.51
N PHE A 60 -6.44 -5.94 -14.31
CA PHE A 60 -4.98 -5.84 -14.31
C PHE A 60 -4.32 -6.63 -13.17
N ILE A 61 -4.92 -6.64 -11.98
CA ILE A 61 -4.45 -7.41 -10.83
C ILE A 61 -4.50 -8.91 -11.15
N CYS A 62 -5.61 -9.40 -11.70
CA CYS A 62 -5.77 -10.81 -12.06
C CYS A 62 -4.72 -11.26 -13.09
N ILE A 63 -4.50 -10.43 -14.13
CA ILE A 63 -3.54 -10.74 -15.19
C ILE A 63 -2.09 -10.72 -14.65
N SER A 64 -1.76 -9.75 -13.79
CA SER A 64 -0.43 -9.64 -13.18
C SER A 64 -0.18 -10.78 -12.17
N GLY A 65 -1.21 -11.15 -11.39
CA GLY A 65 -1.16 -12.20 -10.37
C GLY A 65 -0.98 -13.62 -10.93
N LYS A 66 -1.29 -13.85 -12.21
CA LYS A 66 -1.14 -15.16 -12.89
C LYS A 66 0.29 -15.71 -12.77
N THR A 67 1.30 -14.86 -12.93
CA THR A 67 2.72 -15.25 -12.85
C THR A 67 3.09 -15.81 -11.48
N GLY A 68 2.67 -15.10 -10.41
CA GLY A 68 2.89 -15.53 -9.02
C GLY A 68 2.11 -16.80 -8.68
N ALA A 69 0.88 -16.95 -9.19
CA ALA A 69 0.04 -18.12 -8.92
C ALA A 69 0.56 -19.41 -9.57
N ILE A 70 1.03 -19.34 -10.82
CA ILE A 70 1.54 -20.52 -11.55
C ILE A 70 2.93 -20.91 -11.03
N TYR A 71 3.85 -19.95 -10.97
CA TYR A 71 5.26 -20.24 -10.70
C TYR A 71 5.63 -20.20 -9.21
N ASN A 72 4.75 -19.70 -8.34
CA ASN A 72 4.98 -19.62 -6.89
C ASN A 72 6.31 -18.90 -6.54
N ILE A 73 6.61 -17.85 -7.28
CA ILE A 73 7.77 -16.98 -7.14
C ILE A 73 7.35 -15.56 -6.75
N SER A 74 8.22 -14.86 -6.03
CA SER A 74 7.96 -13.48 -5.58
C SER A 74 8.28 -12.45 -6.66
N PHE A 75 7.74 -11.24 -6.49
CA PHE A 75 7.97 -10.12 -7.41
C PHE A 75 9.46 -9.86 -7.74
N PRO A 76 10.40 -9.83 -6.77
CA PRO A 76 11.82 -9.65 -7.09
C PRO A 76 12.40 -10.71 -8.01
N VAL A 77 11.91 -11.94 -7.91
CA VAL A 77 12.35 -13.05 -8.76
C VAL A 77 11.78 -12.91 -10.17
N ILE A 78 10.54 -12.46 -10.30
CA ILE A 78 9.93 -12.14 -11.61
C ILE A 78 10.68 -10.98 -12.26
N GLY A 79 11.07 -9.96 -11.49
CA GLY A 79 11.85 -8.81 -11.99
C GLY A 79 13.18 -9.20 -12.63
N ARG A 80 13.81 -10.30 -12.18
CA ARG A 80 15.03 -10.86 -12.80
C ARG A 80 14.81 -11.33 -14.23
N ALA A 81 13.62 -11.84 -14.53
CA ALA A 81 13.29 -12.30 -15.87
C ALA A 81 13.25 -11.15 -16.89
N SER A 82 12.78 -9.97 -16.47
CA SER A 82 12.55 -8.82 -17.37
C SER A 82 13.71 -7.83 -17.40
N PHE A 83 14.32 -7.54 -16.24
CA PHE A 83 15.39 -6.54 -16.11
C PHE A 83 16.80 -7.14 -15.97
N GLY A 84 16.90 -8.47 -15.82
CA GLY A 84 18.14 -9.20 -15.59
C GLY A 84 18.47 -9.42 -14.11
N ILE A 85 19.40 -10.33 -13.83
CA ILE A 85 19.75 -10.73 -12.45
C ILE A 85 20.11 -9.52 -11.57
N PHE A 86 21.03 -8.66 -12.03
CA PHE A 86 21.46 -7.47 -11.31
C PHE A 86 20.61 -6.25 -11.64
N GLY A 87 20.11 -6.16 -12.88
CA GLY A 87 19.21 -5.08 -13.28
C GLY A 87 17.88 -5.08 -12.51
N SER A 88 17.43 -6.21 -11.96
CA SER A 88 16.22 -6.28 -11.14
C SER A 88 16.31 -5.56 -9.78
N PHE A 89 17.51 -5.17 -9.33
CA PHE A 89 17.65 -4.44 -8.07
C PHE A 89 17.02 -3.05 -8.12
N TRP A 90 17.05 -2.38 -9.27
CA TRP A 90 16.44 -1.05 -9.39
C TRP A 90 14.91 -1.08 -9.18
N PRO A 91 14.13 -1.93 -9.88
CA PRO A 91 12.69 -2.07 -9.62
C PRO A 91 12.35 -2.49 -8.19
N VAL A 92 13.15 -3.41 -7.62
CA VAL A 92 12.93 -3.96 -6.27
C VAL A 92 13.22 -2.90 -5.22
N LEU A 93 14.27 -2.10 -5.37
CA LEU A 93 14.60 -1.01 -4.46
C LEU A 93 13.55 0.11 -4.54
N ASN A 94 13.14 0.50 -5.75
CA ASN A 94 12.11 1.52 -5.96
C ASN A 94 10.81 1.14 -5.24
N ARG A 95 10.33 -0.09 -5.49
CA ARG A 95 9.16 -0.67 -4.82
C ARG A 95 9.33 -0.75 -3.30
N GLY A 96 10.49 -1.21 -2.84
CA GLY A 96 10.80 -1.37 -1.42
C GLY A 96 10.69 -0.05 -0.67
N VAL A 97 11.32 1.03 -1.18
CA VAL A 97 11.27 2.37 -0.59
C VAL A 97 9.84 2.86 -0.40
N MET A 98 8.99 2.67 -1.41
CA MET A 98 7.62 3.16 -1.31
C MET A 98 6.73 2.32 -0.42
N ALA A 99 6.99 1.03 -0.30
CA ALA A 99 6.34 0.24 0.73
C ALA A 99 6.72 0.74 2.15
N CYS A 100 7.93 1.28 2.38
CA CYS A 100 8.26 1.93 3.66
C CYS A 100 7.48 3.22 3.89
N VAL A 101 7.40 4.05 2.84
CA VAL A 101 6.68 5.32 2.90
C VAL A 101 5.21 5.05 3.25
N TRP A 102 4.58 4.13 2.53
CA TRP A 102 3.20 3.72 2.81
C TRP A 102 3.04 3.05 4.17
N TYR A 103 4.02 2.26 4.61
CA TYR A 103 4.01 1.70 5.96
C TYR A 103 3.97 2.80 7.03
N GLY A 104 4.81 3.84 6.89
CA GLY A 104 4.86 4.97 7.82
C GLY A 104 3.58 5.81 7.79
N VAL A 105 3.07 6.12 6.60
CA VAL A 105 1.83 6.87 6.41
C VAL A 105 0.64 6.13 7.02
N GLN A 106 0.50 4.83 6.72
CA GLN A 106 -0.60 4.03 7.29
C GLN A 106 -0.46 3.91 8.80
N ALA A 107 0.74 3.66 9.32
CA ALA A 107 0.96 3.61 10.77
C ALA A 107 0.64 4.95 11.46
N TRP A 108 0.84 6.09 10.78
CA TRP A 108 0.44 7.40 11.29
C TRP A 108 -1.08 7.56 11.37
N ILE A 109 -1.80 7.21 10.29
CA ILE A 109 -3.26 7.21 10.25
C ILE A 109 -3.82 6.31 11.35
N ASP A 110 -3.20 5.15 11.55
CA ASP A 110 -3.59 4.19 12.59
C ASP A 110 -3.31 4.65 14.01
N GLY A 111 -2.23 5.40 14.19
CA GLY A 111 -1.95 6.09 15.44
C GLY A 111 -3.12 6.98 15.88
N GLN A 112 -3.82 7.61 14.93
CA GLN A 112 -5.02 8.41 15.23
C GLN A 112 -6.17 7.54 15.74
N CYS A 113 -6.36 6.35 15.16
CA CYS A 113 -7.39 5.40 15.64
C CYS A 113 -7.09 4.92 17.06
N VAL A 114 -5.83 4.62 17.37
CA VAL A 114 -5.40 4.27 18.73
C VAL A 114 -5.70 5.42 19.69
N VAL A 115 -5.46 6.67 19.29
CA VAL A 115 -5.81 7.84 20.10
C VAL A 115 -7.31 7.92 20.34
N ILE A 116 -8.16 7.65 19.34
CA ILE A 116 -9.61 7.63 19.52
C ILE A 116 -10.02 6.51 20.50
N CYS A 117 -9.42 5.33 20.41
CA CYS A 117 -9.62 4.25 21.38
C CYS A 117 -9.25 4.68 22.81
N ILE A 118 -8.08 5.30 22.99
CA ILE A 118 -7.63 5.76 24.31
C ILE A 118 -8.55 6.85 24.84
N ARG A 119 -9.00 7.80 24.01
CA ARG A 119 -9.95 8.85 24.41
C ARG A 119 -11.30 8.28 24.83
N ALA A 120 -11.74 7.20 24.19
CA ALA A 120 -12.99 6.56 24.55
C ALA A 120 -12.91 5.93 25.96
N ILE A 121 -11.76 5.39 26.35
CA ILE A 121 -11.52 4.82 27.70
C ILE A 121 -11.24 5.94 28.72
N ILE A 122 -10.30 6.84 28.42
CA ILE A 122 -9.79 7.88 29.29
C ILE A 122 -10.03 9.26 28.64
N PRO A 123 -11.13 9.96 28.99
CA PRO A 123 -11.43 11.28 28.43
C PRO A 123 -10.37 12.34 28.73
N LEU A 124 -9.65 12.18 29.86
CA LEU A 124 -8.56 13.08 30.27
C LEU A 124 -7.40 13.13 29.26
N TYR A 125 -7.27 12.10 28.40
CA TYR A 125 -6.27 12.04 27.33
C TYR A 125 -6.43 13.19 26.31
N TYR A 126 -7.58 13.86 26.25
CA TYR A 126 -7.79 15.06 25.44
C TYR A 126 -6.94 16.25 25.89
N TYR A 127 -6.68 16.38 27.21
CA TYR A 127 -6.04 17.55 27.81
C TYR A 127 -4.53 17.39 28.02
N ILE A 128 -3.92 16.35 27.44
CA ILE A 128 -2.46 16.17 27.54
C ILE A 128 -1.77 17.38 26.93
N ARG A 129 -0.94 18.05 27.73
CA ARG A 129 -0.13 19.19 27.29
C ARG A 129 0.83 18.72 26.20
N ASN A 130 0.91 19.49 25.12
CA ASN A 130 1.89 19.24 24.08
C ASN A 130 3.29 19.55 24.62
N THR A 131 4.15 18.54 24.68
CA THR A 131 5.56 18.66 25.11
C THR A 131 6.48 18.88 23.92
N HIS A 132 6.03 18.63 22.69
CA HIS A 132 6.86 18.78 21.50
C HIS A 132 6.91 20.24 21.01
N PRO A 133 8.08 20.70 20.50
CA PRO A 133 8.20 21.99 19.85
C PRO A 133 7.40 22.01 18.54
N ILE A 134 6.99 23.20 18.09
CA ILE A 134 6.20 23.40 16.86
C ILE A 134 6.92 22.80 15.62
N SER A 135 8.26 22.79 15.60
CA SER A 135 9.09 22.19 14.54
C SER A 135 8.99 20.67 14.43
N PHE A 136 8.39 20.00 15.43
CA PHE A 136 8.14 18.57 15.39
C PHE A 136 6.98 18.21 14.45
N GLY A 137 6.09 19.16 14.14
CA GLY A 137 5.00 18.99 13.18
C GLY A 137 3.84 18.13 13.68
N THR A 138 3.80 17.79 14.97
CA THR A 138 2.70 17.00 15.56
C THR A 138 2.52 17.24 17.07
N ASN A 139 1.40 16.77 17.61
CA ASN A 139 1.05 16.83 19.02
C ASN A 139 1.54 15.57 19.76
N THR A 140 1.96 15.72 21.02
CA THR A 140 2.38 14.59 21.89
C THR A 140 1.33 13.48 21.95
N ARG A 141 0.05 13.85 22.01
CA ARG A 141 -1.08 12.91 22.03
C ARG A 141 -1.09 11.97 20.82
N ASP A 142 -0.88 12.54 19.64
CA ASP A 142 -1.00 11.85 18.36
C ASP A 142 0.27 11.04 18.07
N PHE A 143 1.43 11.55 18.51
CA PHE A 143 2.70 10.83 18.49
C PHE A 143 2.69 9.58 19.41
N ILE A 144 2.12 9.67 20.62
CA ILE A 144 1.99 8.51 21.51
C ILE A 144 1.14 7.41 20.86
N GLY A 145 0.01 7.78 20.22
CA GLY A 145 -0.83 6.83 19.48
C GLY A 145 -0.07 6.10 18.39
N PHE A 146 0.70 6.86 17.61
CA PHE A 146 1.58 6.32 16.59
C PHE A 146 2.62 5.35 17.17
N MET A 147 3.29 5.69 18.27
CA MET A 147 4.29 4.82 18.90
C MET A 147 3.69 3.52 19.44
N ILE A 148 2.47 3.58 20.01
CA ILE A 148 1.73 2.40 20.46
C ILE A 148 1.40 1.51 19.26
N PHE A 149 0.81 2.08 18.20
CA PHE A 149 0.45 1.31 17.01
C PHE A 149 1.68 0.70 16.32
N TRP A 150 2.74 1.50 16.13
CA TRP A 150 4.00 1.05 15.55
C TRP A 150 4.56 -0.13 16.34
N SER A 151 4.59 -0.06 17.68
CA SER A 151 5.07 -1.16 18.52
C SER A 151 4.21 -2.44 18.36
N LEU A 152 2.89 -2.30 18.31
CA LEU A 152 1.97 -3.42 18.12
C LEU A 152 2.08 -4.06 16.73
N SER A 153 2.23 -3.24 15.69
CA SER A 153 2.36 -3.69 14.31
C SER A 153 3.61 -4.53 14.09
N ASN A 154 4.69 -4.26 14.82
CA ASN A 154 5.93 -5.05 14.78
C ASN A 154 5.77 -6.48 15.32
N ILE A 155 4.77 -6.74 16.15
CA ILE A 155 4.52 -8.10 16.67
C ILE A 155 3.95 -9.00 15.57
N GLY A 156 3.15 -8.44 14.66
CA GLY A 156 2.48 -9.18 13.58
C GLY A 156 3.42 -10.03 12.71
N PRO A 157 4.50 -9.46 12.14
CA PRO A 157 5.49 -10.18 11.34
C PRO A 157 6.20 -11.36 12.04
N TRP A 158 6.07 -11.50 13.36
CA TRP A 158 6.60 -12.65 14.10
C TRP A 158 5.93 -13.95 13.67
N PHE A 159 4.62 -13.88 13.36
CA PHE A 159 3.84 -15.04 13.00
C PHE A 159 4.16 -15.49 11.57
N PRO A 160 4.31 -16.81 11.32
CA PRO A 160 4.47 -17.31 9.96
C PRO A 160 3.29 -16.88 9.06
N ILE A 161 3.59 -16.51 7.82
CA ILE A 161 2.60 -16.08 6.80
C ILE A 161 1.45 -17.08 6.66
N GLN A 162 1.72 -18.38 6.85
CA GLN A 162 0.71 -19.44 6.82
C GLN A 162 -0.40 -19.27 7.88
N LYS A 163 -0.05 -18.77 9.07
CA LYS A 163 -1.00 -18.54 10.17
C LYS A 163 -1.74 -17.21 10.03
N MET A 164 -1.20 -16.27 9.25
CA MET A 164 -1.83 -14.97 9.02
C MET A 164 -3.15 -15.05 8.25
N ARG A 165 -3.44 -16.16 7.55
CA ARG A 165 -4.75 -16.38 6.91
C ARG A 165 -5.92 -16.13 7.86
N HIS A 166 -5.78 -16.52 9.14
CA HIS A 166 -6.84 -16.38 10.14
C HIS A 166 -7.06 -14.91 10.54
N LEU A 167 -6.01 -14.08 10.52
CA LEU A 167 -6.13 -12.65 10.75
C LEU A 167 -7.05 -12.02 9.69
N PHE A 168 -6.85 -12.37 8.42
CA PHE A 168 -7.68 -11.87 7.31
C PHE A 168 -9.11 -12.40 7.36
N THR A 169 -9.31 -13.68 7.71
CA THR A 169 -10.67 -14.23 7.88
C THR A 169 -11.44 -13.53 8.99
N VAL A 170 -10.82 -13.30 10.15
CA VAL A 170 -11.45 -12.60 11.28
C VAL A 170 -11.77 -11.16 10.90
N LYS A 171 -10.81 -10.48 10.27
CA LYS A 171 -10.97 -9.11 9.80
C LYS A 171 -12.12 -8.97 8.78
N ALA A 172 -12.21 -9.90 7.83
CA ALA A 172 -13.26 -9.92 6.81
C ALA A 172 -14.68 -10.02 7.38
N ILE A 173 -14.84 -10.46 8.64
CA ILE A 173 -16.14 -10.53 9.32
C ILE A 173 -16.34 -9.32 10.24
N ILE A 174 -15.35 -8.99 11.08
CA ILE A 174 -15.49 -7.95 12.11
C ILE A 174 -15.63 -6.55 11.49
N VAL A 175 -14.84 -6.24 10.46
CA VAL A 175 -14.75 -4.87 9.94
C VAL A 175 -16.03 -4.44 9.19
N PRO A 176 -16.66 -5.28 8.34
CA PRO A 176 -17.98 -4.93 7.78
C PRO A 176 -19.04 -4.67 8.85
N ILE A 177 -19.07 -5.49 9.91
CA ILE A 177 -20.01 -5.32 11.03
C ILE A 177 -19.75 -3.98 11.72
N ALA A 178 -18.49 -3.64 12.00
CA ALA A 178 -18.13 -2.35 12.59
C ALA A 178 -18.49 -1.17 11.67
N GLY A 179 -18.32 -1.31 10.36
CA GLY A 179 -18.73 -0.30 9.37
C GLY A 179 -20.23 -0.06 9.35
N ILE A 180 -21.05 -1.12 9.39
CA ILE A 180 -22.52 -1.02 9.47
C ILE A 180 -22.94 -0.38 10.80
N LEU A 181 -22.34 -0.80 11.91
CA LEU A 181 -22.62 -0.20 13.23
C LEU A 181 -22.25 1.28 13.27
N PHE A 182 -21.14 1.66 12.66
CA PHE A 182 -20.74 3.06 12.52
C PHE A 182 -21.75 3.85 11.69
N PHE A 183 -22.21 3.31 10.56
CA PHE A 183 -23.24 3.95 9.74
C PHE A 183 -24.54 4.17 10.51
N ILE A 184 -25.02 3.16 11.23
CA ILE A 184 -26.21 3.28 12.08
C ILE A 184 -26.02 4.38 13.13
N TRP A 185 -24.86 4.40 13.79
CA TRP A 185 -24.54 5.42 14.79
C TRP A 185 -24.56 6.84 14.20
N VAL A 186 -23.95 7.05 13.03
CA VAL A 186 -23.95 8.34 12.34
C VAL A 186 -25.37 8.78 11.99
N VAL A 187 -26.21 7.89 11.46
CA VAL A 187 -27.60 8.21 11.08
C VAL A 187 -28.44 8.61 12.30
N VAL A 188 -28.32 7.89 13.42
CA VAL A 188 -29.05 8.22 14.65
C VAL A 188 -28.54 9.55 15.23
N ALA A 189 -27.22 9.74 15.30
CA ALA A 189 -26.64 10.99 15.80
C ALA A 189 -27.03 12.21 14.94
N ALA A 190 -27.11 12.04 13.61
CA ALA A 190 -27.55 13.08 12.69
C ALA A 190 -29.05 13.41 12.85
N LYS A 191 -29.89 12.40 13.12
CA LYS A 191 -31.32 12.60 13.32
C LYS A 191 -31.63 13.34 14.62
N ASP A 192 -30.98 12.94 15.72
CA ASP A 192 -31.29 13.44 17.06
C ASP A 192 -30.42 14.65 17.47
N ASN A 193 -29.52 15.13 16.58
CA ASN A 193 -28.49 16.14 16.84
C ASN A 193 -27.68 15.92 18.12
N THR A 194 -27.73 14.72 18.68
CA THR A 194 -27.15 14.35 19.97
C THR A 194 -26.62 12.92 19.88
N PRO A 195 -25.44 12.64 20.45
CA PRO A 195 -24.88 11.29 20.43
C PRO A 195 -25.72 10.34 21.33
N PRO A 196 -26.08 9.14 20.86
CA PRO A 196 -26.82 8.15 21.64
C PRO A 196 -26.14 7.78 22.97
N SER A 197 -26.92 7.34 23.96
CA SER A 197 -26.39 6.78 25.21
C SER A 197 -25.48 5.58 24.89
N GLY A 198 -24.29 5.53 25.48
CA GLY A 198 -23.29 4.49 25.17
C GLY A 198 -22.37 4.77 23.96
N THR A 199 -22.46 5.95 23.34
CA THR A 199 -21.57 6.37 22.23
C THR A 199 -20.09 6.12 22.51
N ARG A 200 -19.62 6.30 23.76
CA ARG A 200 -18.21 6.03 24.12
C ARG A 200 -17.79 4.58 23.88
N VAL A 201 -18.63 3.62 24.27
CA VAL A 201 -18.35 2.19 24.08
C VAL A 201 -18.43 1.83 22.60
N GLY A 202 -19.41 2.38 21.89
CA GLY A 202 -19.53 2.21 20.43
C GLY A 202 -18.31 2.71 19.68
N VAL A 203 -17.87 3.95 19.96
CA VAL A 203 -16.68 4.56 19.37
C VAL A 203 -15.42 3.74 19.69
N PHE A 204 -15.28 3.23 20.92
CA PHE A 204 -14.18 2.34 21.27
C PHE A 204 -14.17 1.07 20.43
N CYS A 205 -15.30 0.34 20.37
CA CYS A 205 -15.40 -0.92 19.63
C CYS A 205 -15.15 -0.72 18.13
N ILE A 206 -15.76 0.32 17.54
CA ILE A 206 -15.60 0.64 16.12
C ILE A 206 -14.14 1.01 15.82
N SER A 207 -13.54 1.89 16.62
CA SER A 207 -12.15 2.32 16.42
C SER A 207 -11.15 1.17 16.59
N LEU A 208 -11.43 0.25 17.52
CA LEU A 208 -10.63 -0.96 17.71
C LEU A 208 -10.73 -1.90 16.50
N SER A 209 -11.94 -2.08 15.94
CA SER A 209 -12.14 -2.86 14.72
C SER A 209 -11.38 -2.27 13.53
N PHE A 210 -11.40 -0.96 13.35
CA PHE A 210 -10.63 -0.28 12.31
C PHE A 210 -9.11 -0.35 12.56
N CYS A 211 -8.66 -0.24 13.81
CA CYS A 211 -7.25 -0.44 14.17
C CYS A 211 -6.78 -1.86 13.83
N LEU A 212 -7.60 -2.88 14.09
CA LEU A 212 -7.31 -4.26 13.71
C LEU A 212 -7.33 -4.42 12.18
N ALA A 213 -8.27 -3.74 11.51
CA ALA A 213 -8.37 -3.73 10.06
C ALA A 213 -7.06 -3.25 9.42
N GLN A 214 -6.58 -2.08 9.84
CA GLN A 214 -5.41 -1.49 9.23
C GLN A 214 -4.12 -2.20 9.62
N LEU A 215 -4.01 -2.73 10.85
CA LEU A 215 -2.88 -3.58 11.23
C LEU A 215 -2.74 -4.76 10.24
N GLY A 216 -3.85 -5.38 9.84
CA GLY A 216 -3.87 -6.42 8.81
C GLY A 216 -3.38 -5.93 7.44
N VAL A 217 -3.87 -4.77 6.97
CA VAL A 217 -3.43 -4.18 5.68
C VAL A 217 -1.94 -3.87 5.72
N ASN A 218 -1.48 -3.20 6.77
CA ASN A 218 -0.11 -2.72 6.86
C ASN A 218 0.91 -3.87 6.97
N ILE A 219 0.54 -4.98 7.60
CA ILE A 219 1.33 -6.21 7.59
C ILE A 219 1.35 -6.83 6.20
N ALA A 220 0.18 -7.00 5.56
CA ALA A 220 0.05 -7.70 4.28
C ALA A 220 0.69 -6.95 3.11
N ALA A 221 0.24 -5.71 2.90
CA ALA A 221 0.54 -4.90 1.73
C ALA A 221 1.94 -4.29 1.82
N ASN A 222 2.34 -3.84 3.02
CA ASN A 222 3.59 -3.11 3.19
C ASN A 222 4.70 -3.98 3.81
N SER A 223 4.45 -4.62 4.96
CA SER A 223 5.53 -5.33 5.68
C SER A 223 6.00 -6.60 4.98
N ILE A 224 5.09 -7.48 4.54
CA ILE A 224 5.44 -8.75 3.89
C ILE A 224 6.00 -8.51 2.49
N SER A 225 5.36 -7.63 1.72
CA SER A 225 5.78 -7.24 0.37
C SER A 225 7.22 -6.73 0.39
N ALA A 226 7.48 -5.73 1.23
CA ALA A 226 8.77 -5.10 1.33
C ALA A 226 9.81 -6.03 1.99
N GLY A 227 9.38 -6.92 2.90
CA GLY A 227 10.23 -7.97 3.48
C GLY A 227 10.74 -8.95 2.42
N CYS A 228 9.91 -9.31 1.43
CA CYS A 228 10.33 -10.11 0.28
C CYS A 228 11.34 -9.36 -0.59
N ASP A 229 11.13 -8.06 -0.80
CA ASP A 229 12.01 -7.20 -1.59
C ASP A 229 13.42 -7.09 -0.95
N LEU A 230 13.51 -6.81 0.37
CA LEU A 230 14.82 -6.73 1.05
C LEU A 230 15.55 -8.07 1.09
N THR A 231 14.84 -9.16 1.34
CA THR A 231 15.43 -10.51 1.32
C THR A 231 15.96 -10.87 -0.07
N ALA A 232 15.35 -10.35 -1.14
CA ALA A 232 15.86 -10.56 -2.49
C ALA A 232 17.12 -9.73 -2.81
N ILE A 233 17.30 -8.58 -2.16
CA ILE A 233 18.50 -7.72 -2.29
C ILE A 233 19.68 -8.33 -1.52
N CYS A 234 19.48 -8.68 -0.24
CA CYS A 234 20.52 -9.22 0.63
C CYS A 234 20.13 -10.61 1.21
N PRO A 235 20.11 -11.67 0.37
CA PRO A 235 19.61 -12.98 0.79
C PRO A 235 20.48 -13.71 1.83
N LYS A 236 21.76 -13.33 1.98
CA LYS A 236 22.68 -13.95 2.96
C LYS A 236 22.37 -13.54 4.40
N ASP A 237 22.03 -12.27 4.61
CA ASP A 237 21.94 -11.68 5.95
C ASP A 237 20.50 -11.50 6.43
N LEU A 238 19.55 -11.38 5.48
CA LEU A 238 18.17 -11.03 5.77
C LEU A 238 17.17 -12.12 5.37
N ASN A 239 16.49 -12.65 6.39
CA ASN A 239 15.27 -13.43 6.21
C ASN A 239 14.04 -12.52 6.25
N ILE A 240 12.90 -12.94 5.67
CA ILE A 240 11.65 -12.16 5.61
C ILE A 240 11.24 -11.58 6.98
N ARG A 241 11.45 -12.34 8.06
CA ARG A 241 11.18 -11.86 9.43
C ARG A 241 12.18 -10.78 9.85
N ARG A 242 13.48 -11.01 9.63
CA ARG A 242 14.53 -10.04 9.98
C ARG A 242 14.40 -8.77 9.15
N SER A 243 14.13 -8.87 7.85
CA SER A 243 13.91 -7.69 6.99
C SER A 243 12.69 -6.87 7.45
N ALA A 244 11.61 -7.53 7.90
CA ALA A 244 10.46 -6.82 8.49
C ALA A 244 10.84 -6.03 9.76
N TYR A 245 11.64 -6.60 10.67
CA TYR A 245 12.07 -5.91 11.90
C TYR A 245 13.17 -4.86 11.68
N THR A 246 14.28 -5.26 11.05
CA THR A 246 15.51 -4.46 10.96
C THR A 246 15.42 -3.42 9.86
N GLY A 247 14.75 -3.74 8.74
CA GLY A 247 14.55 -2.81 7.63
C GLY A 247 13.39 -1.85 7.92
N TRP A 248 12.20 -2.36 8.25
CA TRP A 248 10.98 -1.55 8.13
C TRP A 248 10.50 -0.84 9.39
N ALA A 249 10.71 -1.45 10.56
CA ALA A 249 10.42 -0.77 11.83
C ALA A 249 11.25 0.52 11.97
N VAL A 250 12.53 0.45 11.58
CA VAL A 250 13.49 1.55 11.75
C VAL A 250 13.38 2.58 10.62
N ILE A 251 13.34 2.14 9.35
CA ILE A 251 13.26 3.07 8.21
C ILE A 251 11.91 3.81 8.19
N GLY A 252 10.80 3.14 8.55
CA GLY A 252 9.48 3.77 8.65
C GLY A 252 9.42 4.89 9.70
N LEU A 253 10.16 4.76 10.81
CA LEU A 253 10.31 5.84 11.80
C LEU A 253 11.18 6.97 11.28
N CYS A 254 12.30 6.66 10.62
CA CYS A 254 13.23 7.66 10.08
C CYS A 254 12.58 8.58 9.03
N ILE A 255 11.59 8.07 8.28
CA ILE A 255 10.83 8.86 7.28
C ILE A 255 9.99 9.98 7.95
N CYS A 256 9.74 9.92 9.26
CA CYS A 256 8.96 10.93 10.00
C CYS A 256 7.63 11.26 9.30
N PRO A 257 6.73 10.27 9.10
CA PRO A 257 5.50 10.43 8.30
C PRO A 257 4.61 11.59 8.78
N TRP A 258 4.62 11.90 10.07
CA TRP A 258 3.87 13.01 10.65
C TRP A 258 4.29 14.39 10.12
N LYS A 259 5.56 14.60 9.79
CA LYS A 259 6.01 15.87 9.20
C LYS A 259 5.56 16.00 7.75
N SER A 260 5.65 14.92 6.98
CA SER A 260 5.19 14.90 5.58
C SER A 260 3.69 15.15 5.46
N LEU A 261 2.88 14.57 6.33
CA LEU A 261 1.41 14.71 6.29
C LEU A 261 0.92 16.06 6.84
N SER A 262 1.70 16.72 7.70
CA SER A 262 1.34 18.03 8.26
C SER A 262 1.39 19.21 7.26
N ASN A 263 2.16 19.08 6.17
CA ASN A 263 2.24 20.07 5.09
C ASN A 263 1.42 19.57 3.88
N SER A 264 0.10 19.65 4.00
CA SER A 264 -0.90 18.94 3.18
C SER A 264 -0.87 19.06 1.65
N PRO A 265 -0.20 20.02 0.97
CA PRO A 265 -0.08 19.94 -0.49
C PRO A 265 1.12 19.12 -0.98
N SER A 266 2.19 18.97 -0.20
CA SER A 266 3.48 18.54 -0.75
C SER A 266 3.59 17.02 -0.89
N PHE A 267 3.11 16.27 0.11
CA PHE A 267 3.37 14.84 0.20
C PHE A 267 2.61 14.03 -0.86
N LEU A 268 1.33 14.33 -1.06
CA LEU A 268 0.52 13.68 -2.11
C LEU A 268 1.04 14.04 -3.51
N SER A 269 1.53 15.27 -3.71
CA SER A 269 2.22 15.67 -4.94
C SER A 269 3.55 14.94 -5.18
N TYR A 270 4.20 14.35 -4.17
CA TYR A 270 5.37 13.48 -4.36
C TYR A 270 5.01 12.02 -4.64
N LEU A 271 3.80 11.58 -4.30
CA LEU A 271 3.32 10.21 -4.59
C LEU A 271 2.84 10.06 -6.03
N SER A 272 2.22 11.10 -6.60
CA SER A 272 1.73 11.11 -7.97
C SER A 272 2.83 10.86 -9.04
N PRO A 273 4.03 11.44 -8.96
CA PRO A 273 5.13 11.14 -9.89
C PRO A 273 5.66 9.72 -9.70
N TYR A 274 5.64 9.21 -8.47
CA TYR A 274 6.11 7.86 -8.18
C TYR A 274 5.25 6.79 -8.87
N SER A 275 3.93 6.99 -8.94
CA SER A 275 3.03 6.05 -9.62
C SER A 275 3.39 5.88 -11.10
N THR A 276 3.91 6.94 -11.74
CA THR A 276 4.42 6.92 -13.12
C THR A 276 5.62 5.98 -13.29
N PHE A 277 6.54 5.97 -12.32
CA PHE A 277 7.69 5.06 -12.37
C PHE A 277 7.25 3.61 -12.22
N VAL A 278 6.33 3.34 -11.29
CA VAL A 278 5.82 1.98 -11.06
C VAL A 278 4.97 1.48 -12.21
N SER A 279 4.14 2.32 -12.81
CA SER A 279 3.30 1.95 -13.96
C SER A 279 4.18 1.53 -15.16
N SER A 280 5.27 2.25 -15.41
CA SER A 280 6.25 1.90 -16.44
C SER A 280 6.95 0.57 -16.15
N ILE A 281 7.40 0.34 -14.91
CA ILE A 281 8.02 -0.94 -14.50
C ILE A 281 7.03 -2.10 -14.70
N ALA A 282 5.79 -1.94 -14.22
CA ALA A 282 4.75 -2.95 -14.34
C ALA A 282 4.41 -3.25 -15.81
N GLY A 283 4.34 -2.22 -16.66
CA GLY A 283 4.11 -2.36 -18.10
C GLY A 283 5.20 -3.16 -18.81
N VAL A 284 6.48 -2.93 -18.49
CA VAL A 284 7.60 -3.70 -19.07
C VAL A 284 7.53 -5.17 -18.64
N MET A 285 7.28 -5.45 -17.36
CA MET A 285 7.15 -6.82 -16.85
C MET A 285 5.96 -7.55 -17.46
N PHE A 286 4.84 -6.84 -17.63
CA PHE A 286 3.65 -7.37 -18.29
C PHE A 286 3.97 -7.76 -19.74
N SER A 287 4.58 -6.84 -20.50
CA SER A 287 4.89 -7.06 -21.91
C SER A 287 5.92 -8.18 -22.12
N ASP A 288 6.92 -8.27 -21.24
CA ASP A 288 7.89 -9.35 -21.26
C ASP A 288 7.23 -10.72 -21.06
N TYR A 289 6.32 -10.86 -20.08
CA TYR A 289 5.67 -12.14 -19.82
C TYR A 289 4.66 -12.53 -20.91
N TYR A 290 3.76 -11.62 -21.30
CA TYR A 290 2.65 -11.96 -22.20
C TYR A 290 3.06 -11.96 -23.68
N PHE A 291 3.80 -10.95 -24.13
CA PHE A 291 4.10 -10.79 -25.56
C PHE A 291 5.44 -11.41 -25.96
N VAL A 292 6.51 -11.17 -25.20
CA VAL A 292 7.86 -11.64 -25.55
C VAL A 292 8.01 -13.13 -25.24
N ARG A 293 7.68 -13.53 -24.01
CA ARG A 293 7.91 -14.89 -23.49
C ARG A 293 6.70 -15.81 -23.60
N ARG A 294 5.57 -15.30 -24.11
CA ARG A 294 4.33 -16.06 -24.36
C ARG A 294 3.93 -16.93 -23.16
N GLN A 295 3.94 -16.33 -21.97
CA GLN A 295 3.54 -16.93 -20.69
C GLN A 295 4.47 -18.02 -20.12
N TYR A 296 5.71 -18.14 -20.60
CA TYR A 296 6.66 -19.14 -20.12
C TYR A 296 7.89 -18.55 -19.40
N PHE A 297 8.12 -18.97 -18.16
CA PHE A 297 9.37 -18.73 -17.42
C PHE A 297 10.03 -20.04 -17.01
N ASP A 298 11.33 -20.17 -17.27
CA ASP A 298 12.17 -21.17 -16.60
C ASP A 298 12.50 -20.68 -15.19
N THR A 299 11.98 -21.38 -14.18
CA THR A 299 12.13 -21.01 -12.78
C THR A 299 13.48 -21.39 -12.20
N ASN A 300 14.18 -22.38 -12.74
CA ASN A 300 15.47 -22.82 -12.20
C ASN A 300 16.56 -21.79 -12.47
N GLU A 301 16.55 -21.22 -13.68
CA GLU A 301 17.54 -20.23 -14.07
C GLU A 301 17.34 -18.87 -13.39
N LEU A 302 16.14 -18.54 -12.88
CA LEU A 302 15.90 -17.30 -12.12
C LEU A 302 16.63 -17.26 -10.76
N TYR A 303 17.09 -18.41 -10.27
CA TYR A 303 17.90 -18.51 -9.04
C TYR A 303 19.39 -18.73 -9.33
N SER A 304 19.78 -18.90 -10.60
CA SER A 304 21.17 -19.07 -10.98
C SER A 304 21.77 -17.73 -11.40
N ALA A 305 22.89 -17.33 -10.80
CA ALA A 305 23.67 -16.16 -11.20
C ALA A 305 24.77 -16.50 -12.21
N SER A 306 24.67 -17.66 -12.88
CA SER A 306 25.66 -18.09 -13.89
C SER A 306 25.72 -17.09 -15.05
N SER A 307 26.94 -16.73 -15.46
CA SER A 307 27.17 -15.83 -16.60
C SER A 307 26.67 -16.39 -17.95
N LYS A 308 26.37 -17.69 -18.00
CA LYS A 308 25.79 -18.38 -19.17
C LYS A 308 24.27 -18.59 -19.07
N GLY A 309 23.62 -18.15 -18.00
CA GLY A 309 22.17 -18.32 -17.82
C GLY A 309 21.34 -17.42 -18.74
N LEU A 310 20.14 -17.86 -19.10
CA LEU A 310 19.19 -17.18 -20.00
C LEU A 310 18.83 -15.76 -19.53
N TYR A 311 18.86 -15.52 -18.21
CA TYR A 311 18.50 -14.24 -17.59
C TYR A 311 19.70 -13.37 -17.21
N TYR A 312 20.93 -13.77 -17.57
CA TYR A 312 22.13 -12.98 -17.27
C TYR A 312 22.32 -11.82 -18.25
N TYR A 313 21.79 -11.88 -19.49
CA TYR A 313 21.86 -10.77 -20.45
C TYR A 313 23.28 -10.16 -20.60
N THR A 314 23.37 -8.84 -20.78
CA THR A 314 24.64 -8.11 -20.91
C THR A 314 25.12 -7.73 -19.50
N TYR A 315 26.07 -8.50 -18.96
CA TYR A 315 26.63 -8.29 -17.60
C TYR A 315 25.60 -8.31 -16.45
N GLY A 316 24.51 -9.06 -16.58
CA GLY A 316 23.42 -9.12 -15.58
C GLY A 316 22.33 -8.07 -15.75
N ILE A 317 22.40 -7.24 -16.81
CA ILE A 317 21.48 -6.13 -17.07
C ILE A 317 20.83 -6.29 -18.44
N HIS A 318 19.50 -6.16 -18.49
CA HIS A 318 18.74 -6.13 -19.73
C HIS A 318 18.49 -4.68 -20.18
N TRP A 319 19.42 -4.09 -20.94
CA TRP A 319 19.34 -2.67 -21.35
C TRP A 319 18.06 -2.33 -22.13
N ARG A 320 17.51 -3.29 -22.91
CA ARG A 320 16.26 -3.09 -23.66
C ARG A 320 15.06 -2.83 -22.75
N ALA A 321 14.99 -3.51 -21.61
CA ALA A 321 13.94 -3.27 -20.62
C ALA A 321 14.06 -1.87 -19.99
N TYR A 322 15.27 -1.40 -19.74
CA TYR A 322 15.51 -0.03 -19.26
C TYR A 322 15.10 1.01 -20.29
N VAL A 323 15.43 0.82 -21.57
CA VAL A 323 15.00 1.73 -22.64
C VAL A 323 13.47 1.76 -22.76
N ALA A 324 12.81 0.61 -22.71
CA ALA A 324 11.34 0.55 -22.72
C ALA A 324 10.73 1.26 -21.49
N CYS A 325 11.34 1.11 -20.32
CA CYS A 325 10.89 1.77 -19.11
C CYS A 325 11.06 3.30 -19.19
N ILE A 326 12.21 3.78 -19.68
CA ILE A 326 12.47 5.21 -19.89
C ILE A 326 11.51 5.78 -20.93
N ALA A 327 11.24 5.07 -22.02
CA ALA A 327 10.27 5.50 -23.02
C ALA A 327 8.86 5.67 -22.43
N GLY A 328 8.42 4.75 -21.56
CA GLY A 328 7.14 4.86 -20.85
C GLY A 328 7.11 6.01 -19.84
N ILE A 329 8.22 6.28 -19.16
CA ILE A 329 8.34 7.40 -18.23
C ILE A 329 8.31 8.75 -18.98
N LEU A 330 9.03 8.86 -20.09
CA LEU A 330 9.16 10.10 -20.86
C LEU A 330 7.82 10.66 -21.35
N ILE A 331 6.87 9.78 -21.73
CA ILE A 331 5.52 10.20 -22.15
C ILE A 331 4.80 10.94 -21.01
N ASN A 332 5.06 10.56 -19.77
CA ASN A 332 4.37 11.05 -18.58
C ASN A 332 5.11 12.20 -17.87
N VAL A 333 6.44 12.31 -18.05
CA VAL A 333 7.28 13.36 -17.45
C VAL A 333 6.85 14.77 -17.91
N PHE A 334 6.38 14.93 -19.14
CA PHE A 334 5.85 16.21 -19.61
C PHE A 334 4.58 16.63 -18.86
N GLY A 335 3.78 15.64 -18.43
CA GLY A 335 2.62 15.82 -17.56
C GLY A 335 2.97 16.28 -16.15
N PHE A 336 4.02 15.67 -15.60
CA PHE A 336 4.58 15.99 -14.29
C PHE A 336 5.09 17.44 -14.21
N ALA A 337 5.73 17.95 -15.25
CA ALA A 337 6.16 19.35 -15.30
C ALA A 337 4.98 20.32 -15.06
N GLY A 338 3.78 19.96 -15.54
CA GLY A 338 2.56 20.72 -15.30
C GLY A 338 2.06 20.65 -13.86
N ALA A 339 2.16 19.48 -13.21
CA ALA A 339 1.77 19.30 -11.81
C ALA A 339 2.70 20.03 -10.81
N VAL A 340 3.97 20.26 -11.18
CA VAL A 340 4.96 20.97 -10.36
C VAL A 340 4.97 22.49 -10.63
N GLY A 341 4.06 22.98 -11.49
CA GLY A 341 3.86 24.41 -11.72
C GLY A 341 4.54 25.00 -12.94
N ALA A 342 5.04 24.19 -13.88
CA ALA A 342 5.44 24.69 -15.20
C ALA A 342 4.21 24.91 -16.09
N HIS A 343 4.28 25.91 -16.98
CA HIS A 343 3.24 26.09 -18.00
C HIS A 343 3.31 24.95 -19.03
N VAL A 344 2.29 24.09 -19.04
CA VAL A 344 2.18 22.98 -19.98
C VAL A 344 0.83 23.02 -20.70
N THR A 345 0.84 22.68 -21.99
CA THR A 345 -0.36 22.61 -22.84
C THR A 345 -1.39 21.63 -22.28
N SER A 346 -2.69 21.98 -22.34
CA SER A 346 -3.80 21.20 -21.76
C SER A 346 -3.87 19.73 -22.21
N PHE A 347 -3.28 19.39 -23.36
CA PHE A 347 -3.17 18.01 -23.85
C PHE A 347 -2.28 17.12 -22.96
N VAL A 348 -1.17 17.66 -22.50
CA VAL A 348 -0.16 16.93 -21.72
C VAL A 348 -0.63 16.75 -20.28
N THR A 349 -1.37 17.72 -19.72
CA THR A 349 -2.06 17.58 -18.44
C THR A 349 -3.09 16.46 -18.47
N LYS A 350 -3.85 16.31 -19.57
CA LYS A 350 -4.81 15.20 -19.74
C LYS A 350 -4.13 13.84 -19.85
N ILE A 351 -2.97 13.74 -20.49
CA ILE A 351 -2.17 12.50 -20.54
C ILE A 351 -1.69 12.12 -19.14
N TYR A 352 -1.27 13.09 -18.33
CA TYR A 352 -0.86 12.86 -16.94
C TYR A 352 -2.00 12.31 -16.08
N GLN A 353 -3.20 12.88 -16.21
CA GLN A 353 -4.40 12.42 -15.50
C GLN A 353 -4.83 11.00 -15.91
N LEU A 354 -4.42 10.52 -17.09
CA LEU A 354 -4.71 9.18 -17.60
C LEU A 354 -3.65 8.12 -17.21
N ASN A 355 -2.53 8.53 -16.60
CA ASN A 355 -1.40 7.66 -16.25
C ASN A 355 -1.79 6.57 -15.22
N PHE A 356 -2.87 6.81 -14.48
CA PHE A 356 -3.61 5.76 -13.80
C PHE A 356 -5.11 6.06 -13.95
N PHE A 357 -5.90 5.08 -14.38
CA PHE A 357 -7.36 5.23 -14.51
C PHE A 357 -8.07 5.52 -13.17
N SER A 358 -7.35 5.51 -12.04
CA SER A 358 -7.78 6.17 -10.80
C SER A 358 -7.15 7.56 -10.75
N GLY A 359 -7.93 8.58 -11.07
CA GLY A 359 -7.48 9.95 -10.97
C GLY A 359 -7.06 10.29 -9.55
N ASP A 360 -5.81 10.70 -9.38
CA ASP A 360 -5.46 11.66 -8.34
C ASP A 360 -5.93 13.03 -8.85
N TYR A 361 -7.25 13.25 -8.77
CA TYR A 361 -7.79 14.60 -8.84
C TYR A 361 -7.51 15.24 -7.49
N TYR A 362 -6.42 16.00 -7.42
CA TYR A 362 -6.24 17.04 -6.42
C TYR A 362 -6.33 18.39 -7.12
#